data_AF-J9E125-F1
#
_entry.id   AF-J9E125-F1
#
_cell.length_a   1.000
_cell.length_b   1.000
_cell.length_c   1.000
_cell.angle_alpha   90.00
_cell.angle_beta   90.00
_cell.angle_gamma   90.00
#
_symmetry.space_group_name_H-M   'P 1'
#
loop_
_entity.id
_entity.type
_entity.pdbx_description
1 polymer ?
#
loop_
_entity_poly.entity_id
_entity_poly.type
_entity_poly.pdbx_seq_one_letter_code
_entity_poly.pdbx_strand_id
1 'polypeptide(L)'
;IAPTTTASEIVALVTERLAKAATESGKALESNDPEDFCLTVVVGSRERRLRDDFPPMKLQNPWGDGRLFVRRRDNVLAALQRGNETAV
;
A
#
# COMPACT_ATOMS: atom_id res chain seq x y z
N ILE A 1 13.07 -2.35 8.08
CA ILE A 1 12.91 -1.36 7.00
C ILE A 1 13.97 -0.30 7.25
N ALA A 2 14.81 0.03 6.27
CA ALA A 2 15.84 1.06 6.39
C ALA A 2 15.24 2.44 6.10
N PRO A 3 15.83 3.55 6.59
CA PRO A 3 15.31 4.91 6.31
C PRO A 3 15.39 5.31 4.83
N THR A 4 16.18 4.59 4.04
CA THR A 4 16.30 4.75 2.59
C THR A 4 15.36 3.84 1.81
N THR A 5 14.71 2.87 2.46
CA THR A 5 13.80 1.94 1.77
C THR A 5 12.62 2.72 1.22
N THR A 6 12.41 2.59 -0.08
CA THR A 6 11.35 3.24 -0.86
C THR A 6 10.05 2.47 -0.77
N ALA A 7 8.94 3.12 -1.12
CA ALA A 7 7.63 2.49 -1.20
C ALA A 7 7.63 1.29 -2.16
N SER A 8 8.32 1.38 -3.31
CA SER A 8 8.43 0.30 -4.28
C SER A 8 9.14 -0.92 -3.72
N GLU A 9 10.20 -0.72 -2.94
CA GLU A 9 10.91 -1.83 -2.27
C GLU A 9 10.03 -2.53 -1.24
N ILE A 10 9.24 -1.76 -0.48
CA ILE A 10 8.27 -2.35 0.46
C ILE A 10 7.20 -3.14 -0.30
N VAL A 11 6.65 -2.58 -1.39
CA VAL A 11 5.64 -3.26 -2.22
C VAL A 11 6.22 -4.55 -2.78
N ALA A 12 7.40 -4.52 -3.40
CA ALA A 12 8.05 -5.71 -3.94
C ALA A 12 8.26 -6.79 -2.87
N LEU A 13 8.75 -6.40 -1.69
CA LEU A 13 8.96 -7.34 -0.59
C LEU A 13 7.65 -7.94 -0.09
N VAL A 14 6.59 -7.13 0.10
CA VAL A 14 5.30 -7.64 0.56
C VAL A 14 4.65 -8.54 -0.48
N THR A 15 4.69 -8.16 -1.76
CA THR A 15 4.13 -8.98 -2.87
C THR A 15 4.86 -10.32 -2.98
N GLU A 16 6.19 -10.33 -2.87
CA GLU A 16 6.97 -11.58 -2.84
C GLU A 16 6.56 -12.48 -1.67
N ARG A 17 6.46 -11.92 -0.46
CA ARG A 17 6.07 -12.69 0.73
C ARG A 17 4.64 -13.21 0.62
N LEU A 18 3.74 -12.42 0.06
CA LEU A 18 2.35 -12.81 -0.18
C LEU A 18 2.27 -13.93 -1.21
N ALA A 19 3.01 -13.85 -2.32
CA ALA A 19 3.08 -14.89 -3.34
C ALA A 19 3.58 -16.23 -2.76
N LYS A 20 4.63 -16.16 -1.93
CA LYS A 20 5.16 -17.34 -1.22
C LYS A 20 4.11 -17.96 -0.29
N ALA A 21 3.48 -17.14 0.57
CA ALA A 21 2.44 -17.61 1.48
C ALA A 21 1.19 -18.14 0.75
N ALA A 22 0.84 -17.55 -0.40
CA ALA A 22 -0.26 -18.01 -1.24
C ALA A 22 0.03 -19.40 -1.83
N THR A 23 1.26 -19.62 -2.30
CA THR A 23 1.73 -20.93 -2.78
C THR A 23 1.69 -21.98 -1.67
N GLU A 24 2.14 -21.64 -0.46
CA GLU A 24 2.12 -22.53 0.70
C GLU A 24 0.68 -22.86 1.18
N SER A 25 -0.26 -21.93 0.99
CA SER A 25 -1.68 -22.12 1.35
C SER A 25 -2.54 -22.70 0.22
N GLY A 26 -1.95 -22.99 -0.95
CA GLY A 26 -2.67 -23.50 -2.13
C GLY A 26 -3.65 -22.50 -2.74
N LYS A 27 -3.49 -21.20 -2.46
CA LYS A 27 -4.36 -20.13 -2.96
C LYS A 27 -3.70 -19.44 -4.14
N ALA A 28 -4.43 -19.25 -5.24
CA ALA A 28 -3.93 -18.47 -6.37
C ALA A 28 -4.04 -16.96 -6.08
N LEU A 29 -2.96 -16.22 -6.33
CA LEU A 29 -2.96 -14.76 -6.32
C LEU A 29 -3.30 -14.26 -7.73
N GLU A 30 -4.18 -13.26 -7.85
CA GLU A 30 -4.61 -12.74 -9.15
C GLU A 30 -3.51 -11.99 -9.91
N SER A 31 -2.58 -11.35 -9.19
CA SER A 31 -1.35 -10.81 -9.74
C SER A 31 -0.24 -10.89 -8.69
N ASN A 32 0.94 -11.32 -9.13
CA ASN A 32 2.17 -11.30 -8.34
C ASN A 32 3.13 -10.18 -8.81
N ASP A 33 2.73 -9.38 -9.79
CA ASP A 33 3.56 -8.32 -10.33
C ASP A 33 3.56 -7.14 -9.36
N PRO A 34 4.72 -6.72 -8.83
CA PRO A 34 4.77 -5.62 -7.87
C PRO A 34 4.30 -4.29 -8.48
N GLU A 35 4.37 -4.16 -9.81
CA GLU A 35 3.87 -3.00 -10.55
C GLU A 35 2.33 -2.90 -10.54
N ASP A 36 1.60 -3.98 -10.26
CA ASP A 36 0.16 -3.93 -10.05
C ASP A 36 -0.22 -3.36 -8.68
N PHE A 37 0.76 -3.11 -7.81
CA PHE A 37 0.51 -2.66 -6.45
C PHE A 37 1.12 -1.29 -6.17
N CYS A 38 0.64 -0.65 -5.11
CA CYS A 38 1.18 0.59 -4.60
C CYS A 38 1.07 0.63 -3.08
N LEU A 39 1.93 1.41 -2.45
CA LEU A 39 1.88 1.65 -1.02
C LEU A 39 0.94 2.84 -0.75
N THR A 40 -0.06 2.65 0.09
CA THR A 40 -0.94 3.71 0.58
C THR A 40 -0.79 3.87 2.08
N VAL A 41 -1.04 5.08 2.55
CA VAL A 41 -1.10 5.40 3.98
C VAL A 41 -2.50 5.89 4.31
N VAL A 42 -3.07 5.38 5.40
CA VAL A 42 -4.38 5.78 5.92
C VAL A 42 -4.20 6.47 7.26
N VAL A 43 -4.66 7.72 7.37
CA VAL A 43 -4.70 8.50 8.61
C VAL A 43 -6.11 9.01 8.84
N GLY A 44 -6.73 8.62 9.94
CA GLY A 44 -8.15 8.84 10.18
C GLY A 44 -8.97 8.25 9.03
N SER A 45 -9.77 9.09 8.37
CA SER A 45 -10.60 8.71 7.21
C SER A 45 -9.93 8.94 5.85
N ARG A 46 -8.66 9.38 5.81
CA ARG A 46 -7.97 9.76 4.57
C ARG A 46 -6.96 8.70 4.16
N GLU A 47 -7.11 8.16 2.95
CA GLU A 47 -6.12 7.31 2.29
C GLU A 47 -5.31 8.13 1.26
N ARG A 48 -3.99 7.94 1.21
CA ARG A 48 -3.12 8.54 0.19
C ARG A 48 -2.14 7.53 -0.36
N ARG A 49 -2.01 7.47 -1.68
CA ARG A 49 -0.93 6.73 -2.34
C ARG A 49 0.41 7.45 -2.17
N LEU A 50 1.43 6.70 -1.77
CA LEU A 50 2.82 7.14 -1.77
C LEU A 50 3.41 6.94 -3.17
N ARG A 51 4.32 7.84 -3.55
CA ARG A 51 5.12 7.64 -4.77
C ARG A 51 6.05 6.45 -4.58
N ASP A 52 6.31 5.72 -5.66
CA ASP A 52 7.10 4.50 -5.63
C ASP A 52 8.55 4.75 -5.15
N ASP A 53 9.12 5.93 -5.45
CA ASP A 53 10.45 6.38 -5.01
C ASP A 53 10.48 7.02 -3.61
N PHE A 54 9.32 7.18 -2.96
CA PHE A 54 9.23 7.88 -1.68
C PHE A 54 9.62 6.95 -0.51
N PRO A 55 10.56 7.36 0.37
CA PRO A 55 10.92 6.59 1.57
C PRO A 55 9.88 6.77 2.68
N PRO A 56 9.11 5.72 3.07
CA PRO A 56 7.99 5.87 4.01
C PRO A 56 8.42 6.30 5.41
N MET A 57 9.66 6.00 5.81
CA MET A 57 10.21 6.48 7.09
C MET A 57 10.37 8.01 7.16
N LYS A 58 10.29 8.73 6.04
CA LYS A 58 10.28 10.21 6.01
C LYS A 58 8.87 10.81 6.17
N LEU A 59 7.83 9.99 6.37
CA LEU A 59 6.49 10.49 6.71
C LEU A 59 6.54 11.28 8.03
N GLN A 60 6.25 12.58 7.99
CA GLN A 60 6.17 13.44 9.19
C GLN A 60 4.74 13.49 9.77
N ASN A 61 4.56 13.79 11.06
CA ASN A 61 3.25 13.87 11.73
C ASN A 61 2.20 14.68 10.90
N PRO A 62 0.92 14.27 10.79
CA PRO A 62 0.16 13.30 11.59
C PRO A 62 0.25 11.83 11.11
N TRP A 63 1.18 11.50 10.21
CA TRP A 63 1.32 10.13 9.69
C TRP A 63 1.87 9.11 10.71
N GLY A 64 2.27 9.56 11.92
CA GLY A 64 2.78 8.69 12.99
C GLY A 64 1.74 7.70 13.54
N ASP A 65 0.45 8.05 13.51
CA ASP A 65 -0.68 7.16 13.84
C ASP A 65 -1.32 6.51 12.59
N GLY A 66 -0.69 6.68 11.43
CA GLY A 66 -1.17 6.13 10.17
C GLY A 66 -0.89 4.64 10.01
N ARG A 67 -1.73 3.95 9.23
CA ARG A 67 -1.49 2.57 8.81
C ARG A 67 -1.04 2.54 7.35
N LEU A 68 -0.02 1.75 7.05
CA LEU A 68 0.42 1.49 5.68
C LEU A 68 -0.29 0.25 5.12
N PHE A 69 -0.70 0.33 3.86
CA PHE A 69 -1.35 -0.75 3.13
C PHE A 69 -0.73 -0.92 1.76
N VAL A 70 -0.64 -2.16 1.28
CA VAL A 70 -0.35 -2.47 -0.11
C VAL A 70 -1.69 -2.68 -0.83
N ARG A 71 -1.93 -1.91 -1.90
CA ARG A 71 -3.19 -1.92 -2.65
C ARG A 71 -2.93 -2.12 -4.13
N ARG A 72 -3.83 -2.83 -4.83
CA ARG A 72 -3.81 -2.91 -6.30
C ARG A 72 -4.06 -1.54 -6.93
N ARG A 73 -3.29 -1.19 -7.96
CA ARG A 73 -3.42 0.05 -8.73
C ARG A 73 -4.71 0.09 -9.54
N ASP A 74 -5.21 -1.06 -10.00
CA ASP A 74 -6.50 -1.14 -10.70
C ASP A 74 -7.70 -0.82 -9.79
N ASN A 75 -7.53 -0.93 -8.47
CA ASN A 75 -8.58 -0.72 -7.48
C ASN A 75 -8.59 0.71 -6.89
N VAL A 76 -8.02 1.68 -7.60
CA VAL A 76 -7.99 3.11 -7.21
C VAL A 76 -9.40 3.67 -7.00
N LEU A 77 -10.43 3.09 -7.62
CA LEU A 77 -11.83 3.48 -7.40
C LEU A 77 -12.35 3.14 -6.00
N ALA A 78 -11.90 2.06 -5.35
CA ALA A 78 -12.32 1.74 -3.98
C ALA A 78 -11.72 2.70 -2.92
N ALA A 79 -10.53 3.24 -3.19
CA ALA A 79 -9.91 4.26 -2.35
C ALA A 79 -10.62 5.63 -2.47
N LEU A 80 -11.14 5.94 -3.67
CA LEU A 80 -11.92 7.16 -3.92
C LEU A 80 -13.37 7.07 -3.39
N GLN A 81 -14.00 5.89 -3.45
CA GLN A 81 -15.38 5.70 -2.98
C GLN A 81 -15.56 5.88 -1.46
N ARG A 82 -14.53 5.58 -0.65
CA ARG A 82 -14.57 5.85 0.80
C ARG A 82 -14.14 7.28 1.19
N GLY A 83 -13.64 8.07 0.25
CA GLY A 83 -13.19 9.45 0.49
C GLY A 83 -14.25 10.53 0.24
N ASN A 84 -15.40 10.17 -0.34
CA ASN A 84 -16.43 11.14 -0.77
C ASN A 84 -17.69 11.16 0.12
N GLU A 85 -17.74 10.41 1.22
CA GLU A 85 -18.87 10.46 2.15
C GLU A 85 -18.51 11.26 3.41
N THR A 86 -18.50 12.59 3.28
CA THR A 86 -19.13 13.52 4.24
C THR A 86 -19.19 14.92 3.62
N ALA A 87 -20.26 15.15 2.85
CA ALA A 87 -20.91 16.45 2.82
C ALA A 87 -22.07 16.39 3.82
N VAL A 88 -21.84 16.93 5.02
CA VAL A 88 -22.77 17.63 5.94
C VAL A 88 -22.03 17.85 7.26
#